data_AF-A0AAV3RS23-F1
#
_entry.id   AF-A0AAV3RS23-F1
#
_cell.length_a   1.000
_cell.length_b   1.000
_cell.length_c   1.000
_cell.angle_alpha   90.00
_cell.angle_beta   90.00
_cell.angle_gamma   90.00
#
_symmetry.space_group_name_H-M   'P 1'
#
loop_
_entity.id
_entity.type
_entity.pdbx_description
1 polymer ?
#
loop_
_entity_poly.entity_id
_entity_poly.type
_entity_poly.pdbx_seq_one_letter_code
_entity_poly.pdbx_strand_id
1 'polypeptide(L)'
;MLGFLIVLSFVFGPIQVLKFYGVPYMIFVMWLDMVTYLHHHGHEQKLPWYRGKEWSYLRGGLTTIDRDYGLFNNIQHDIGTHVIHHLFPQIPHYHLIEATRAAKPVMGKYYREPKKSAVFPVHLVKDLVRSIREDHYVSDTGDVVFYQTDPQIFGSSRNKLE
;
A
#
# COMPACT_ATOMS: atom_id res chain seq x y z
N MET A 1 -26.12 -8.80 -1.88
CA MET A 1 -25.02 -9.34 -2.71
C MET A 1 -24.91 -10.85 -2.64
N LEU A 2 -24.68 -11.47 -1.47
CA LEU A 2 -24.50 -12.93 -1.34
C LEU A 2 -25.68 -13.75 -1.89
N GLY A 3 -26.92 -13.42 -1.51
CA GLY A 3 -28.11 -14.13 -2.01
C GLY A 3 -28.27 -14.04 -3.54
N PHE A 4 -27.88 -12.93 -4.15
CA PHE A 4 -27.89 -12.77 -5.60
C PHE A 4 -26.86 -13.68 -6.29
N LEU A 5 -25.64 -13.77 -5.75
CA LEU A 5 -24.62 -14.68 -6.27
C LEU A 5 -25.00 -16.16 -6.11
N ILE A 6 -25.71 -16.50 -5.03
CA ILE A 6 -26.27 -17.85 -4.82
C ILE A 6 -27.30 -18.16 -5.91
N VAL A 7 -28.27 -17.26 -6.15
CA VAL A 7 -29.26 -17.42 -7.22
C VAL A 7 -28.58 -17.56 -8.58
N LEU A 8 -27.61 -16.70 -8.91
CA LEU A 8 -26.84 -16.81 -10.16
C LEU A 8 -26.08 -18.13 -10.25
N SER A 9 -25.60 -18.68 -9.14
CA SER A 9 -24.90 -19.97 -9.12
C SER A 9 -25.85 -21.14 -9.43
N PHE A 10 -27.12 -21.05 -9.03
CA PHE A 10 -28.15 -22.02 -9.42
C PHE A 10 -28.59 -21.86 -10.88
N VAL A 11 -28.67 -20.62 -11.40
CA VAL A 11 -29.15 -20.35 -12.78
C VAL A 11 -28.06 -20.62 -13.82
N PHE A 12 -26.83 -20.17 -13.58
CA PHE A 12 -25.73 -20.20 -14.55
C PHE A 12 -24.62 -21.20 -14.19
N GLY A 13 -24.71 -21.83 -13.03
CA GLY A 13 -23.70 -22.75 -12.51
C GLY A 13 -22.62 -22.05 -11.67
N PRO A 14 -22.12 -22.69 -10.61
CA PRO A 14 -21.14 -22.09 -9.71
C PRO A 14 -19.79 -21.79 -10.38
N ILE A 15 -19.38 -22.60 -11.37
CA ILE A 15 -18.12 -22.38 -12.12
C ILE A 15 -18.19 -21.08 -12.93
N GLN A 16 -19.36 -20.76 -13.51
CA GLN A 16 -19.54 -19.54 -14.27
C GLN A 16 -19.47 -18.32 -13.35
N VAL A 17 -20.16 -18.38 -12.21
CA VAL A 17 -20.08 -17.31 -11.20
C VAL A 17 -18.64 -17.14 -10.68
N LEU A 18 -17.91 -18.23 -10.43
CA LEU A 18 -16.51 -18.16 -10.02
C LEU A 18 -15.64 -17.49 -11.09
N LYS A 19 -15.78 -17.86 -12.37
CA LYS A 19 -14.98 -17.30 -13.47
C LYS A 19 -15.23 -15.82 -13.70
N PHE A 20 -16.49 -15.39 -13.70
CA PHE A 20 -16.86 -14.04 -14.12
C PHE A 20 -16.99 -13.05 -12.95
N TYR A 21 -17.19 -13.55 -11.74
CA TYR A 21 -17.26 -12.71 -10.54
C TYR A 21 -16.15 -13.04 -9.55
N GLY A 22 -16.01 -14.31 -9.16
CA GLY A 22 -15.07 -14.72 -8.11
C GLY A 22 -13.61 -14.38 -8.41
N VAL A 23 -13.09 -14.83 -9.55
CA VAL A 23 -11.70 -14.60 -9.96
C VAL A 23 -11.39 -13.10 -10.15
N PRO A 24 -12.19 -12.32 -10.92
CA PRO A 24 -11.96 -10.88 -11.03
C PRO A 24 -12.04 -10.14 -9.69
N TYR A 25 -12.99 -10.51 -8.83
CA TYR A 25 -13.11 -9.94 -7.49
C TYR A 25 -11.87 -10.22 -6.64
N MET A 26 -11.38 -11.47 -6.62
CA MET A 26 -10.14 -11.81 -5.91
C MET A 26 -8.95 -11.02 -6.44
N ILE A 27 -8.79 -10.91 -7.76
CA ILE A 27 -7.70 -10.11 -8.36
C ILE A 27 -7.80 -8.65 -7.92
N PHE A 28 -9.00 -8.07 -7.95
CA PHE A 28 -9.23 -6.69 -7.50
C PHE A 28 -8.91 -6.48 -6.02
N VAL A 29 -9.36 -7.39 -5.15
CA VAL A 29 -9.07 -7.33 -3.71
C VAL A 29 -7.58 -7.45 -3.44
N MET A 30 -6.92 -8.44 -4.03
CA MET A 30 -5.47 -8.63 -3.88
C MET A 30 -4.68 -7.43 -4.41
N TRP A 31 -5.14 -6.83 -5.52
CA TRP A 31 -4.54 -5.62 -6.08
C TRP A 31 -4.68 -4.43 -5.13
N LEU A 32 -5.90 -4.15 -4.64
CA LEU A 32 -6.13 -3.04 -3.71
C LEU A 32 -5.39 -3.22 -2.38
N ASP A 33 -5.33 -4.44 -1.86
CA ASP A 33 -4.58 -4.75 -0.64
C ASP A 33 -3.08 -4.49 -0.84
N MET A 34 -2.50 -4.99 -1.93
CA MET A 34 -1.10 -4.74 -2.29
C MET A 34 -0.81 -3.24 -2.44
N VAL A 35 -1.67 -2.51 -3.16
CA VAL A 35 -1.53 -1.07 -3.36
C VAL A 35 -1.58 -0.34 -2.02
N THR A 36 -2.57 -0.63 -1.18
CA THR A 36 -2.69 -0.03 0.15
C THR A 36 -1.45 -0.33 0.99
N TYR A 37 -1.03 -1.59 1.03
CA TYR A 37 0.16 -2.02 1.76
C TYR A 37 1.40 -1.21 1.35
N LEU A 38 1.70 -1.12 0.04
CA LEU A 38 2.87 -0.42 -0.49
C LEU A 38 2.89 1.08 -0.16
N HIS A 39 1.72 1.72 -0.09
CA HIS A 39 1.64 3.12 0.27
C HIS A 39 1.79 3.38 1.78
N HIS A 40 1.60 2.36 2.62
CA HIS A 40 1.69 2.46 4.08
C HIS A 40 2.92 1.75 4.67
N HIS A 41 3.75 1.12 3.83
CA HIS A 41 5.00 0.47 4.24
C HIS A 41 6.19 1.05 3.49
N GLY A 42 7.12 1.62 4.26
CA GLY A 42 8.35 2.21 3.76
C GLY A 42 9.50 1.23 3.86
N HIS A 43 10.17 1.03 2.74
CA HIS A 43 11.19 0.02 2.63
C HIS A 43 12.62 0.58 2.84
N GLU A 44 13.09 1.48 1.96
CA GLU A 44 14.41 2.12 2.11
C GLU A 44 14.50 3.00 3.36
N GLN A 45 13.38 3.63 3.72
CA GLN A 45 13.20 4.39 4.94
C GLN A 45 11.97 3.87 5.66
N LYS A 46 12.14 3.38 6.89
CA LYS A 46 11.02 2.93 7.70
C LYS A 46 10.11 4.11 8.06
N LEU A 47 8.81 3.84 8.08
CA LEU A 47 7.79 4.82 8.45
C LEU A 47 7.52 4.75 9.96
N PRO A 48 7.43 5.90 10.64
CA PRO A 48 7.04 5.92 12.04
C PRO A 48 5.55 5.64 12.20
N TRP A 49 5.23 4.80 13.17
CA TRP A 49 3.90 4.59 13.71
C TRP A 49 3.73 5.45 14.95
N TYR A 50 2.85 6.43 14.86
CA TYR A 50 2.55 7.35 15.95
C TYR A 50 1.37 6.86 16.78
N ARG A 51 1.47 6.93 18.10
CA ARG A 51 0.43 6.53 19.06
C ARG A 51 0.11 7.65 20.04
N GLY A 52 -1.07 7.57 20.65
CA GLY A 52 -1.49 8.49 21.70
C GLY A 52 -1.33 9.96 21.31
N LYS A 53 -0.56 10.71 22.10
CA LYS A 53 -0.34 12.15 21.88
C LYS A 53 0.59 12.47 20.70
N GLU A 54 1.38 11.51 20.23
CA GLU A 54 2.25 11.69 19.07
C GLU A 54 1.48 11.58 17.75
N TRP A 55 0.29 10.97 17.77
CA TRP A 55 -0.53 10.84 16.58
C TRP A 55 -1.32 12.12 16.29
N SER A 56 -1.34 12.53 15.04
CA SER A 56 -2.24 13.54 14.52
C SER A 56 -2.61 13.21 13.08
N TYR A 57 -3.71 13.78 12.57
CA TYR A 57 -4.13 13.59 11.17
C TYR A 57 -3.00 13.91 10.18
N LEU A 58 -2.32 15.05 10.38
CA LEU A 58 -1.20 15.47 9.54
C LEU A 58 -0.02 14.50 9.61
N ARG A 59 0.37 14.07 10.82
CA ARG A 59 1.48 13.12 10.98
C ARG A 59 1.15 11.75 10.38
N GLY A 60 -0.09 11.29 10.54
CA GLY A 60 -0.59 10.07 9.90
C GLY A 60 -0.54 10.18 8.37
N GLY A 61 -1.10 11.25 7.79
CA GLY A 61 -1.06 11.45 6.33
C GLY A 61 0.37 11.53 5.77
N LEU A 62 1.30 12.18 6.47
CA LEU A 62 2.72 12.26 6.08
C LEU A 62 3.50 10.95 6.25
N THR A 63 2.91 9.93 6.88
CA THR A 63 3.50 8.58 6.91
C THR A 63 3.15 7.76 5.70
N THR A 64 2.27 8.21 4.80
CA THR A 64 2.08 7.51 3.54
C THR A 64 3.22 7.80 2.55
N ILE A 65 3.32 6.98 1.51
CA ILE A 65 4.36 7.08 0.48
C ILE A 65 3.71 7.05 -0.89
N ASP A 66 3.95 8.09 -1.69
CA ASP A 66 3.55 8.10 -3.10
C ASP A 66 4.29 6.99 -3.87
N ARG A 67 3.61 6.33 -4.82
CA ARG A 67 4.15 5.24 -5.64
C ARG A 67 3.91 5.51 -7.11
N ASP A 68 4.87 5.17 -7.97
CA ASP A 68 4.71 5.29 -9.42
C ASP A 68 4.39 3.92 -10.03
N TYR A 69 3.19 3.77 -10.58
CA TYR A 69 2.72 2.52 -11.19
C TYR A 69 2.98 2.45 -12.71
N GLY A 70 3.71 3.40 -13.30
CA GLY A 70 4.03 3.42 -14.73
C GLY A 70 2.77 3.63 -15.58
N LEU A 71 2.54 2.76 -16.57
CA LEU A 71 1.37 2.85 -17.47
C LEU A 71 0.02 2.75 -16.72
N PHE A 72 0.01 2.16 -15.51
CA PHE A 72 -1.22 1.93 -14.76
C PHE A 72 -1.70 3.14 -13.94
N ASN A 73 -0.90 4.21 -13.81
CA ASN A 73 -1.26 5.38 -12.97
C ASN A 73 -2.66 5.92 -13.32
N ASN A 74 -2.90 6.23 -14.60
CA ASN A 74 -4.18 6.80 -15.05
C ASN A 74 -5.35 5.82 -14.91
N ILE A 75 -5.11 4.53 -15.14
CA ILE A 75 -6.14 3.47 -15.02
C ILE A 75 -6.59 3.32 -13.56
N GLN A 76 -5.70 3.66 -12.63
CA GLN A 76 -5.92 3.58 -11.19
C GLN A 76 -6.25 4.94 -10.59
N HIS A 77 -6.71 5.89 -11.40
CA HIS A 77 -7.11 7.21 -10.93
C HIS A 77 -5.99 7.96 -10.19
N ASP A 78 -4.72 7.75 -10.60
CA ASP A 78 -3.55 8.36 -10.00
C ASP A 78 -3.41 8.10 -8.49
N ILE A 79 -3.85 6.92 -8.05
CA ILE A 79 -3.74 6.45 -6.65
C ILE A 79 -2.32 6.59 -6.07
N GLY A 80 -1.30 6.63 -6.92
CA GLY A 80 0.08 6.91 -6.57
C GLY A 80 0.34 8.26 -5.88
N THR A 81 -0.60 9.21 -5.94
CA THR A 81 -0.56 10.52 -5.26
C THR A 81 -1.14 10.48 -3.85
N HIS A 82 -0.85 9.39 -3.13
CA HIS A 82 -1.53 8.99 -1.91
C HIS A 82 -1.32 9.95 -0.74
N VAL A 83 -0.16 10.61 -0.63
CA VAL A 83 0.10 11.59 0.44
C VAL A 83 -0.92 12.72 0.39
N ILE A 84 -1.12 13.32 -0.79
CA ILE A 84 -2.10 14.41 -0.93
C ILE A 84 -3.51 13.89 -0.81
N HIS A 85 -3.80 12.69 -1.32
CA HIS A 85 -5.09 12.06 -1.10
C HIS A 85 -5.42 11.92 0.38
N HIS A 86 -4.47 11.51 1.22
CA HIS A 86 -4.66 11.41 2.67
C HIS A 86 -4.75 12.77 3.35
N LEU A 87 -3.96 13.76 2.93
CA LEU A 87 -4.02 15.08 3.55
C LEU A 87 -5.29 15.87 3.15
N PHE A 88 -5.78 15.68 1.93
CA PHE A 88 -6.88 16.44 1.34
C PHE A 88 -7.80 15.52 0.52
N PRO A 89 -8.51 14.57 1.16
CA PRO A 89 -9.36 13.59 0.46
C PRO A 89 -10.52 14.22 -0.31
N GLN A 90 -10.84 15.49 -0.06
CA GLN A 90 -11.84 16.27 -0.78
C GLN A 90 -11.38 16.69 -2.18
N ILE A 91 -10.06 16.70 -2.44
CA ILE A 91 -9.53 16.95 -3.78
C ILE A 91 -9.85 15.72 -4.64
N PRO A 92 -10.59 15.88 -5.75
CA PRO A 92 -10.92 14.74 -6.59
C PRO A 92 -9.66 14.22 -7.30
N HIS A 93 -9.66 12.93 -7.60
CA HIS A 93 -8.47 12.21 -8.08
C HIS A 93 -7.81 12.86 -9.32
N TYR A 94 -8.61 13.43 -10.23
CA TYR A 94 -8.13 14.08 -11.46
C TYR A 94 -7.40 15.41 -11.22
N HIS A 95 -7.40 15.96 -10.00
CA HIS A 95 -6.59 17.11 -9.60
C HIS A 95 -5.42 16.72 -8.67
N LEU A 96 -5.28 15.46 -8.25
CA LEU A 96 -4.26 15.09 -7.27
C LEU A 96 -2.83 15.26 -7.82
N ILE A 97 -2.58 15.00 -9.10
CA ILE A 97 -1.26 15.24 -9.71
C ILE A 97 -0.86 16.73 -9.62
N GLU A 98 -1.82 17.63 -9.85
CA GLU A 98 -1.60 19.08 -9.74
C GLU A 98 -1.36 19.48 -8.28
N ALA A 99 -2.22 19.01 -7.37
CA ALA A 99 -2.11 19.28 -5.95
C ALA A 99 -0.78 18.76 -5.36
N THR A 100 -0.35 17.54 -5.72
CA THR A 100 0.97 17.00 -5.33
C THR A 100 2.10 17.88 -5.83
N ARG A 101 2.08 18.32 -7.09
CA ARG A 101 3.10 19.24 -7.61
C ARG A 101 3.14 20.57 -6.83
N ALA A 102 1.98 21.12 -6.48
CA ALA A 102 1.89 22.36 -5.71
C ALA A 102 2.34 22.21 -4.25
N ALA A 103 2.09 21.05 -3.64
CA ALA A 103 2.42 20.78 -2.24
C ALA A 103 3.88 20.34 -2.02
N LYS A 104 4.53 19.75 -3.04
CA LYS A 104 5.94 19.30 -2.98
C LYS A 104 6.90 20.36 -2.40
N PRO A 105 6.92 21.62 -2.87
CA PRO A 105 7.81 22.66 -2.31
C PRO A 105 7.51 22.97 -0.85
N VAL A 106 6.24 22.88 -0.43
CA VAL A 106 5.81 23.14 0.96
C VAL A 106 6.28 22.03 1.90
N MET A 107 6.16 20.77 1.46
CA MET A 107 6.64 19.61 2.20
C MET A 107 8.18 19.54 2.24
N GLY A 108 8.86 20.07 1.21
CA GLY A 108 10.31 20.18 1.14
C GLY A 108 11.00 18.84 1.42
N LYS A 109 11.93 18.82 2.38
CA LYS A 109 12.69 17.62 2.77
C LYS A 109 11.84 16.46 3.32
N TYR A 110 10.58 16.72 3.69
CA TYR A 110 9.68 15.70 4.21
C TYR A 110 8.95 14.94 3.11
N TYR A 111 8.93 15.48 1.87
CA TYR A 111 8.37 14.76 0.74
C TYR A 111 9.36 13.71 0.22
N ARG A 112 8.86 12.48 0.06
CA ARG A 112 9.64 11.36 -0.48
C ARG A 112 9.28 11.20 -1.95
N GLU A 113 10.21 11.54 -2.84
CA GLU A 113 10.00 11.36 -4.27
C GLU A 113 9.85 9.86 -4.59
N PRO A 114 8.77 9.44 -5.28
CA PRO A 114 8.61 8.06 -5.69
C PRO A 114 9.69 7.67 -6.69
N LYS A 115 10.25 6.48 -6.52
CA LYS A 115 11.07 5.84 -7.54
C LYS A 115 10.25 5.69 -8.83
N LYS A 116 10.80 6.15 -9.94
CA LYS A 116 10.11 6.09 -11.22
C LYS A 116 10.04 4.67 -11.76
N SER A 117 8.86 4.32 -12.24
CA SER A 117 8.64 3.09 -12.99
C SER A 117 9.12 3.27 -14.42
N ALA A 118 9.58 2.17 -15.03
CA ALA A 118 9.64 2.08 -16.48
C ALA A 118 8.20 1.88 -17.02
N VAL A 119 8.02 1.14 -18.11
CA VAL A 119 6.67 0.80 -18.60
C VAL A 119 5.85 0.08 -17.51
N PHE A 120 6.48 -0.86 -16.79
CA PHE A 120 5.87 -1.64 -15.72
C PHE A 120 6.54 -1.38 -14.36
N PRO A 121 5.78 -1.43 -13.25
CA PRO A 121 6.29 -1.13 -11.91
C PRO A 121 6.99 -2.31 -11.23
N VAL A 122 7.96 -2.94 -11.91
CA VAL A 122 8.65 -4.15 -11.42
C VAL A 122 9.39 -3.90 -10.10
N HIS A 123 9.79 -2.64 -9.83
CA HIS A 123 10.46 -2.29 -8.57
C HIS A 123 9.53 -2.45 -7.36
N LEU A 124 8.23 -2.21 -7.50
CA LEU A 124 7.25 -2.34 -6.41
C LEU A 124 7.11 -3.78 -5.93
N VAL A 125 7.31 -4.77 -6.82
CA VAL A 125 7.33 -6.19 -6.43
C VAL A 125 8.52 -6.47 -5.50
N LYS A 126 9.69 -5.88 -5.78
CA LYS A 126 10.87 -6.02 -4.92
C LYS A 126 10.64 -5.36 -3.57
N ASP A 127 10.07 -4.16 -3.56
CA ASP A 127 9.72 -3.44 -2.34
C ASP A 127 8.73 -4.23 -1.48
N LEU A 128 7.68 -4.78 -2.10
CA LEU A 128 6.68 -5.62 -1.44
C LEU A 128 7.32 -6.85 -0.80
N VAL A 129 8.09 -7.63 -1.58
CA VAL A 129 8.73 -8.86 -1.09
C VAL A 129 9.69 -8.55 0.04
N ARG A 130 10.45 -7.46 -0.05
CA ARG A 130 11.39 -7.10 1.00
C ARG A 130 10.68 -6.60 2.26
N SER A 131 9.62 -5.80 2.10
CA SER A 131 8.79 -5.34 3.22
C SER A 131 8.12 -6.52 3.93
N ILE A 132 7.47 -7.45 3.22
CA ILE A 132 6.87 -8.66 3.82
C ILE A 132 7.90 -9.50 4.60
N ARG A 133 9.17 -9.51 4.18
CA ARG A 133 10.25 -10.26 4.85
C ARG A 133 10.85 -9.58 6.08
N GLU A 134 10.70 -8.26 6.19
CA GLU A 134 11.41 -7.46 7.19
C GLU A 134 10.46 -6.72 8.14
N ASP A 135 9.23 -6.42 7.72
CA ASP A 135 8.22 -5.62 8.43
C ASP A 135 7.17 -6.52 9.08
N HIS A 136 7.56 -7.24 10.14
CA HIS A 136 6.71 -8.24 10.77
C HIS A 136 5.82 -7.66 11.88
N TYR A 137 6.38 -6.78 12.71
CA TYR A 137 5.65 -6.22 13.84
C TYR A 137 6.19 -4.85 14.23
N VAL A 138 5.47 -4.15 15.10
CA VAL A 138 5.92 -2.93 15.78
C VAL A 138 5.91 -3.18 17.29
N SER A 139 6.85 -2.57 18.03
CA SER A 139 6.93 -2.72 19.49
C SER A 139 5.62 -2.37 20.19
N ASP A 140 5.21 -3.12 21.21
CA ASP A 140 4.05 -2.77 22.06
C ASP A 140 4.31 -1.55 22.95
N THR A 141 5.58 -1.17 23.13
CA THR A 141 6.00 -0.03 23.94
C THR A 141 6.53 1.13 23.08
N GLY A 142 6.30 2.35 23.54
CA GLY A 142 6.71 3.60 22.88
C GLY A 142 5.58 4.29 22.11
N ASP A 143 5.69 5.62 22.02
CA ASP A 143 4.71 6.49 21.35
C ASP A 143 5.02 6.71 19.86
N VAL A 144 6.30 6.54 19.46
CA VAL A 144 6.76 6.54 18.07
C VAL A 144 7.56 5.26 17.83
N VAL A 145 7.00 4.35 17.06
CA VAL A 145 7.60 3.02 16.82
C VAL A 145 7.77 2.77 15.33
N PHE A 146 8.58 1.78 14.97
CA PHE A 146 8.86 1.41 13.59
C PHE A 146 8.70 -0.09 13.42
N TYR A 147 8.45 -0.52 12.20
CA TYR A 147 8.44 -1.94 11.86
C TYR A 147 9.78 -2.60 12.15
N GLN A 148 9.71 -3.84 12.64
CA GLN A 148 10.83 -4.66 13.04
C GLN A 148 10.73 -6.05 12.42
N THR A 149 11.91 -6.64 12.17
CA THR A 149 12.02 -8.01 11.70
C THR A 149 11.96 -8.96 12.89
N ASP A 150 11.00 -9.86 12.87
CA ASP A 150 10.99 -11.02 13.76
C ASP A 150 12.06 -12.03 13.32
N PRO A 151 13.10 -12.29 14.13
CA PRO A 151 14.12 -13.27 13.80
C PRO A 151 13.57 -14.70 13.77
N GLN A 152 12.44 -15.01 14.42
CA GLN A 152 11.90 -16.36 14.49
C GLN A 152 11.12 -16.77 13.24
N ILE A 153 10.53 -15.82 12.51
CA ILE A 153 9.73 -16.10 11.30
C ILE A 153 10.59 -16.71 10.18
N PHE A 154 11.86 -16.34 10.07
CA PHE A 154 12.80 -16.90 9.08
C PHE A 154 14.07 -17.53 9.69
N GLY A 155 14.22 -17.52 11.02
CA GLY A 155 15.47 -17.86 11.73
C GLY A 155 15.66 -19.31 12.14
N SER A 156 14.90 -20.27 11.59
CA SER A 156 15.24 -21.69 11.76
C SER A 156 16.34 -22.18 10.80
N SER A 157 16.81 -21.34 9.85
CA SER A 157 17.69 -21.80 8.77
C SER A 157 19.15 -21.32 8.86
N ARG A 158 19.54 -20.49 9.84
CA ARG A 158 20.92 -19.98 9.95
C ARG A 158 21.79 -20.61 11.04
N ASN A 159 21.22 -21.31 12.01
CA ASN A 159 21.96 -21.86 13.16
C ASN A 159 22.20 -23.39 13.09
N LYS A 160 22.25 -24.00 11.89
CA LYS A 160 22.56 -25.44 11.72
C LYS A 160 23.91 -25.71 11.03
N LEU A 161 24.77 -24.70 10.93
CA LEU A 161 26.12 -24.83 10.37
C LEU A 161 27.14 -24.18 11.34
N GLU A 162 27.20 -24.72 12.55
CA GLU A 162 28.40 -24.66 13.41
C GLU A 162 28.56 -26.03 14.10
#